data_AF-A0A1V9ZE63-F1
#
_entry.id   AF-A0A1V9ZE63-F1
#
_cell.length_a   1.000
_cell.length_b   1.000
_cell.length_c   1.000
_cell.angle_alpha   90.00
_cell.angle_beta   90.00
_cell.angle_gamma   90.00
#
_symmetry.space_group_name_H-M   'P 1'
#
loop_
_entity.id
_entity.type
_entity.pdbx_description
1 polymer ?
#
loop_
_entity_poly.entity_id
_entity_poly.type
_entity_poly.pdbx_seq_one_letter_code
_entity_poly.pdbx_strand_id
1 'polypeptide(L)'
;MAALYAGDKLEKCNWCLENIIATADEPVDSRLVQYLLTDPTCDGGQWEMIVNIVEKYGVVPKNVYGECISSEMSVHLNTFLKSKLREFTEILRGMHADGVEIDEIREKKNEMMQIIHRIMIIHLGTPPTKFDFSVHDKEKSHVYFPDLTPQEFYAEHVDVSIVNDPRHDYNLTMTVDKLGNVVGGKRVFYINDPIEDP
;
A
#
# COMPACT_ATOMS: atom_id res chain seq x y z
N MET A 1 -0.65 14.00 3.00
CA MET A 1 -1.16 12.73 3.56
C MET A 1 -2.02 12.02 2.53
N ALA A 2 -2.97 12.73 1.90
CA ALA A 2 -3.74 12.24 0.75
C ALA A 2 -2.92 11.57 -0.38
N ALA A 3 -1.74 12.10 -0.74
CA ALA A 3 -0.90 11.50 -1.80
C ALA A 3 -0.42 10.07 -1.46
N LEU A 4 0.11 9.90 -0.25
CA LEU A 4 0.56 8.59 0.25
C LEU A 4 -0.62 7.63 0.41
N TYR A 5 -1.76 8.15 0.90
CA TYR A 5 -3.00 7.40 1.02
C TYR A 5 -3.50 6.87 -0.33
N ALA A 6 -3.49 7.70 -1.37
CA ALA A 6 -3.90 7.32 -2.72
C ALA A 6 -2.98 6.22 -3.30
N GLY A 7 -1.66 6.39 -3.15
CA GLY A 7 -0.67 5.39 -3.59
C GLY A 7 -0.84 4.06 -2.86
N ASP A 8 -0.93 4.08 -1.52
CA ASP A 8 -1.09 2.89 -0.70
C ASP A 8 -2.36 2.11 -1.04
N LYS A 9 -3.49 2.81 -1.19
CA LYS A 9 -4.77 2.19 -1.53
C LYS A 9 -4.74 1.51 -2.91
N LEU A 10 -4.14 2.16 -3.91
CA LEU A 10 -4.00 1.59 -5.24
C LEU A 10 -3.13 0.32 -5.23
N GLU A 11 -2.01 0.38 -4.53
CA GLU A 11 -1.08 -0.73 -4.40
C GLU A 11 -1.70 -1.91 -3.64
N LYS A 12 -2.38 -1.67 -2.52
CA LYS A 12 -3.12 -2.71 -1.80
C LYS A 12 -4.16 -3.42 -2.66
N CYS A 13 -4.86 -2.70 -3.54
CA CYS A 13 -5.78 -3.32 -4.49
C CYS A 13 -5.05 -4.27 -5.43
N ASN A 14 -3.92 -3.84 -6.01
CA ASN A 14 -3.10 -4.69 -6.88
C ASN A 14 -2.53 -5.90 -6.11
N TRP A 15 -2.02 -5.68 -4.89
CA TRP A 15 -1.54 -6.72 -4.00
C TRP A 15 -2.61 -7.76 -3.68
N CYS A 16 -3.84 -7.32 -3.38
CA CYS A 16 -4.96 -8.23 -3.16
C CYS A 16 -5.18 -9.12 -4.39
N LEU A 17 -5.26 -8.54 -5.59
CA LEU A 17 -5.51 -9.31 -6.82
C LEU A 17 -4.37 -10.27 -7.15
N GLU A 18 -3.11 -9.89 -6.94
CA GLU A 18 -1.98 -10.81 -7.09
C GLU A 18 -2.04 -11.98 -6.11
N ASN A 19 -2.43 -11.72 -4.86
CA ASN A 19 -2.60 -12.81 -3.89
C ASN A 19 -3.77 -13.72 -4.22
N ILE A 20 -4.85 -13.19 -4.80
CA ILE A 20 -5.97 -13.99 -5.31
C ILE A 20 -5.52 -14.89 -6.45
N ILE A 21 -4.74 -14.36 -7.40
CA ILE A 21 -4.16 -15.15 -8.50
C ILE A 21 -3.23 -16.22 -7.93
N ALA A 22 -2.35 -15.88 -6.98
CA ALA A 22 -1.42 -16.82 -6.37
C ALA A 22 -2.08 -17.89 -5.49
N THR A 23 -3.34 -17.69 -5.09
CA THR A 23 -4.14 -18.62 -4.28
C THR A 23 -5.34 -19.16 -5.06
N ALA A 24 -5.32 -19.09 -6.39
CA ALA A 24 -6.45 -19.47 -7.23
C ALA A 24 -6.82 -20.97 -7.05
N ASP A 25 -5.85 -21.83 -6.72
CA ASP A 25 -6.05 -23.25 -6.45
C ASP A 25 -6.65 -23.56 -5.07
N GLU A 26 -6.60 -22.63 -4.11
CA GLU A 26 -7.21 -22.80 -2.79
C GLU A 26 -8.74 -22.75 -2.87
N PRO A 27 -9.50 -23.50 -2.05
CA PRO A 27 -10.96 -23.35 -1.97
C PRO A 27 -11.38 -21.91 -1.66
N VAL A 28 -12.49 -21.45 -2.24
CA VAL A 28 -12.99 -20.08 -2.03
C VAL A 28 -13.37 -19.82 -0.57
N ASP A 29 -13.82 -20.84 0.15
CA ASP A 29 -14.17 -20.83 1.57
C ASP A 29 -12.98 -21.15 2.48
N SER A 30 -11.77 -21.31 1.92
CA SER A 30 -10.56 -21.47 2.71
C SER A 30 -10.32 -20.27 3.61
N ARG A 31 -9.72 -20.51 4.78
CA ARG A 31 -9.42 -19.46 5.76
C ARG A 31 -8.58 -18.34 5.15
N LEU A 32 -7.61 -18.69 4.30
CA LEU A 32 -6.72 -17.72 3.66
C LEU A 32 -7.47 -16.82 2.67
N VAL A 33 -8.25 -17.41 1.75
CA VAL A 33 -9.02 -16.64 0.76
C VAL A 33 -10.06 -15.75 1.46
N GLN A 34 -10.77 -16.27 2.46
CA GLN A 34 -11.71 -15.48 3.26
C GLN A 34 -11.03 -14.34 4.01
N TYR A 35 -9.82 -14.55 4.54
CA TYR A 35 -9.04 -13.49 5.18
C TYR A 35 -8.67 -12.38 4.18
N LEU A 36 -8.16 -12.74 3.00
CA LEU A 36 -7.82 -11.78 1.94
C LEU A 36 -9.04 -10.94 1.53
N LEU A 37 -10.25 -11.53 1.54
CA LEU A 37 -11.50 -10.86 1.15
C LEU A 37 -12.20 -10.09 2.28
N THR A 38 -11.72 -10.20 3.53
CA THR A 38 -12.33 -9.56 4.70
C THR A 38 -12.16 -8.04 4.62
N ASP A 39 -10.92 -7.56 4.52
CA ASP A 39 -10.60 -6.13 4.40
C ASP A 39 -9.37 -5.87 3.51
N PRO A 40 -9.48 -6.08 2.19
CA PRO A 40 -8.34 -5.92 1.28
C PRO A 40 -7.89 -4.47 1.08
N THR A 41 -8.64 -3.49 1.60
CA THR A 41 -8.40 -2.06 1.36
C THR A 41 -8.33 -1.26 2.64
N CYS A 42 -7.94 -1.88 3.76
CA CYS A 42 -7.86 -1.21 5.04
C CYS A 42 -6.95 0.05 4.96
N ASP A 43 -7.28 1.09 5.72
CA ASP A 43 -6.48 2.32 5.72
C ASP A 43 -5.18 2.16 6.53
N GLY A 44 -5.13 1.18 7.44
CA GLY A 44 -3.95 0.90 8.28
C GLY A 44 -2.80 0.27 7.51
N GLY A 45 -1.58 0.37 8.04
CA GLY A 45 -0.39 -0.18 7.41
C GLY A 45 0.74 -0.38 8.43
N GLN A 46 1.92 -0.71 7.91
CA GLN A 46 3.14 -0.91 8.68
C GLN A 46 4.25 0.01 8.14
N TRP A 47 5.35 0.15 8.87
CA TRP A 47 6.44 1.05 8.49
C TRP A 47 6.98 0.77 7.09
N GLU A 48 7.28 -0.49 6.77
CA GLU A 48 7.83 -0.88 5.48
C GLU A 48 6.84 -0.63 4.34
N MET A 49 5.53 -0.68 4.62
CA MET A 49 4.49 -0.36 3.64
C MET A 49 4.53 1.13 3.26
N ILE A 50 4.79 2.03 4.21
CA ILE A 50 4.96 3.47 3.92
C ILE A 50 6.26 3.69 3.14
N VAL A 51 7.36 3.06 3.56
CA VAL A 51 8.65 3.13 2.85
C VAL A 51 8.48 2.74 1.38
N ASN A 52 7.79 1.64 1.09
CA ASN A 52 7.53 1.20 -0.28
C ASN A 52 6.78 2.25 -1.12
N ILE A 53 5.83 2.97 -0.52
CA ILE A 53 5.09 4.02 -1.23
C ILE A 53 5.96 5.26 -1.45
N VAL A 54 6.72 5.68 -0.45
CA VAL A 54 7.63 6.83 -0.56
C VAL A 54 8.72 6.56 -1.60
N GLU A 55 9.32 5.37 -1.60
CA GLU A 55 10.34 4.99 -2.57
C GLU A 55 9.79 4.93 -4.01
N LYS A 56 8.54 4.48 -4.18
CA LYS A 56 7.92 4.33 -5.51
C LYS A 56 7.31 5.62 -6.06
N TYR A 57 6.65 6.40 -5.21
CA TYR A 57 5.82 7.55 -5.62
C TYR A 57 6.34 8.89 -5.11
N GLY A 58 7.31 8.90 -4.20
CA GLY A 58 7.78 10.11 -3.54
C GLY A 58 6.74 10.71 -2.59
N VAL A 59 6.88 12.00 -2.33
CA VAL A 59 5.97 12.78 -1.47
C VAL A 59 5.59 14.09 -2.15
N VAL A 60 4.39 14.58 -1.83
CA VAL A 60 3.85 15.85 -2.37
C VAL A 60 3.42 16.75 -1.20
N PRO A 61 3.73 18.06 -1.24
CA PRO A 61 3.26 19.02 -0.25
C PRO A 61 1.73 19.06 -0.16
N LYS A 62 1.22 19.23 1.07
CA LYS A 62 -0.24 19.22 1.34
C LYS A 62 -1.00 20.33 0.58
N ASN A 63 -0.38 21.47 0.33
CA ASN A 63 -1.00 22.57 -0.42
C ASN A 63 -1.08 22.30 -1.94
N VAL A 64 -0.32 21.32 -2.45
CA VAL A 64 -0.37 20.90 -3.86
C VAL A 64 -1.41 19.79 -4.04
N TYR A 65 -1.42 18.82 -3.13
CA TYR A 65 -2.41 17.74 -3.12
C TYR A 65 -2.98 17.57 -1.71
N GLY A 66 -4.05 18.33 -1.48
CA GLY A 66 -4.73 18.46 -0.19
C GLY A 66 -5.71 17.32 0.09
N GLU A 67 -6.36 17.41 1.24
CA GLU A 67 -7.37 16.45 1.65
C GLU A 67 -8.67 16.67 0.88
N CYS A 68 -9.43 15.57 0.71
CA CYS A 68 -10.78 15.57 0.18
C CYS A 68 -11.70 14.80 1.15
N ILE A 69 -13.01 14.85 0.91
CA ILE A 69 -13.98 14.15 1.76
C ILE A 69 -13.62 12.66 1.91
N SER A 70 -13.20 11.99 0.84
CA SER A 70 -12.86 10.58 0.90
C SER A 70 -11.51 10.27 1.56
N SER A 71 -10.59 11.24 1.67
CA SER A 71 -9.35 11.06 2.46
C SER A 71 -9.60 11.28 3.95
N GLU A 72 -10.63 12.05 4.32
CA GLU A 72 -11.05 12.26 5.71
C GLU A 72 -12.13 11.24 6.16
N MET A 73 -12.94 10.73 5.22
CA MET A 73 -14.04 9.78 5.44
C MET A 73 -13.99 8.65 4.40
N SER A 74 -13.10 7.70 4.63
CA SER A 74 -12.75 6.63 3.69
C SER A 74 -13.80 5.52 3.52
N VAL A 75 -14.82 5.45 4.38
CA VAL A 75 -15.79 4.34 4.44
C VAL A 75 -16.45 4.07 3.08
N HIS A 76 -16.86 5.13 2.37
CA HIS A 76 -17.51 4.98 1.06
C HIS A 76 -16.53 4.48 -0.01
N LEU A 77 -15.34 5.07 -0.08
CA LEU A 77 -14.29 4.61 -0.99
C LEU A 77 -13.96 3.13 -0.76
N ASN A 78 -13.73 2.76 0.50
CA ASN A 78 -13.45 1.40 0.90
C ASN A 78 -14.60 0.45 0.54
N THR A 79 -15.85 0.87 0.67
CA THR A 79 -17.00 0.05 0.29
C THR A 79 -17.01 -0.26 -1.21
N PHE A 80 -16.81 0.75 -2.06
CA PHE A 80 -16.76 0.55 -3.52
C PHE A 80 -15.59 -0.32 -3.95
N LEU A 81 -14.39 -0.06 -3.41
CA LEU A 81 -13.21 -0.85 -3.74
C LEU A 81 -13.32 -2.30 -3.27
N LYS A 82 -13.80 -2.55 -2.03
CA LYS A 82 -14.05 -3.91 -1.53
C LYS A 82 -15.03 -4.68 -2.41
N SER A 83 -16.09 -4.00 -2.84
CA SER A 83 -17.12 -4.61 -3.69
C SER A 83 -16.51 -5.00 -5.05
N LYS A 84 -15.72 -4.10 -5.66
CA LYS A 84 -15.02 -4.38 -6.91
C LYS A 84 -13.96 -5.47 -6.79
N LEU A 85 -13.17 -5.48 -5.73
CA LEU A 85 -12.16 -6.52 -5.52
C LEU A 85 -12.79 -7.91 -5.35
N ARG A 86 -13.96 -8.01 -4.70
CA ARG A 86 -14.70 -9.28 -4.58
C ARG A 86 -15.26 -9.75 -5.94
N GLU A 87 -15.85 -8.84 -6.72
CA GLU A 87 -16.27 -9.11 -8.10
C GLU A 87 -15.09 -9.58 -8.96
N PHE A 88 -13.96 -8.89 -8.88
CA PHE A 88 -12.75 -9.25 -9.63
C PHE A 88 -12.15 -10.58 -9.17
N THR A 89 -12.24 -10.89 -7.88
CA THR A 89 -11.80 -12.18 -7.35
C THR A 89 -12.57 -13.33 -7.98
N GLU A 90 -13.90 -13.21 -8.09
CA GLU A 90 -14.73 -14.22 -8.75
C GLU A 90 -14.31 -14.40 -10.21
N ILE A 91 -14.12 -13.30 -10.95
CA ILE A 91 -13.72 -13.34 -12.36
C ILE A 91 -12.35 -13.99 -12.53
N LEU A 92 -11.32 -13.55 -11.80
CA LEU A 92 -9.95 -14.06 -11.96
C LEU A 92 -9.86 -15.55 -11.60
N ARG A 93 -10.56 -15.98 -10.55
CA ARG A 93 -10.60 -17.39 -10.15
C ARG A 93 -11.42 -18.24 -11.12
N GLY A 94 -12.48 -17.68 -11.71
CA GLY A 94 -13.23 -18.33 -12.79
C GLY A 94 -12.36 -18.58 -14.01
N MET A 95 -11.60 -17.57 -14.46
CA MET A 95 -10.64 -17.73 -15.55
C MET A 95 -9.60 -18.81 -15.26
N HIS A 96 -9.05 -18.86 -14.04
CA HIS A 96 -8.14 -19.92 -13.62
C HIS A 96 -8.79 -21.31 -13.66
N ALA A 97 -10.03 -21.43 -13.17
CA ALA A 97 -10.78 -22.69 -13.20
C ALA A 97 -11.10 -23.17 -14.63
N ASP A 98 -11.29 -22.23 -15.57
CA ASP A 98 -11.48 -22.50 -17.00
C ASP A 98 -10.16 -22.87 -17.71
N GLY A 99 -9.02 -22.86 -17.01
CA GLY A 99 -7.72 -23.21 -17.55
C GLY A 99 -7.08 -22.11 -18.40
N VAL A 100 -7.50 -20.85 -18.21
CA VAL A 100 -6.88 -19.70 -18.88
C VAL A 100 -5.44 -19.53 -18.38
N GLU A 101 -4.52 -19.23 -19.29
CA GLU A 101 -3.11 -19.04 -18.96
C GLU A 101 -2.89 -17.86 -18.02
N ILE A 102 -1.90 -17.99 -17.13
CA ILE A 102 -1.63 -17.02 -16.06
C ILE A 102 -1.35 -15.60 -16.56
N ASP A 103 -0.73 -15.49 -17.74
CA ASP A 103 -0.40 -14.20 -18.33
C ASP A 103 -1.65 -13.48 -18.86
N GLU A 104 -2.61 -14.20 -19.43
CA GLU A 104 -3.92 -13.64 -19.82
C GLU A 104 -4.75 -13.21 -18.60
N ILE A 105 -4.67 -13.97 -17.49
CA ILE A 105 -5.29 -13.58 -16.21
C ILE A 105 -4.68 -12.27 -15.68
N ARG A 106 -3.35 -12.12 -15.78
CA ARG A 106 -2.65 -10.88 -15.38
C ARG A 106 -2.96 -9.70 -16.30
N GLU A 107 -3.15 -9.93 -17.59
CA GLU A 107 -3.64 -8.91 -18.51
C GLU A 107 -5.05 -8.44 -18.10
N LYS A 108 -5.95 -9.37 -17.76
CA LYS A 108 -7.28 -9.03 -17.27
C LYS A 108 -7.24 -8.22 -15.97
N LYS A 109 -6.34 -8.59 -15.06
CA LYS A 109 -6.08 -7.82 -13.83
C LYS A 109 -5.64 -6.38 -14.13
N ASN A 110 -4.86 -6.15 -15.18
CA ASN A 110 -4.47 -4.78 -15.55
C ASN A 110 -5.68 -3.93 -15.97
N GLU A 111 -6.67 -4.49 -16.67
CA GLU A 111 -7.94 -3.81 -16.96
C GLU A 111 -8.71 -3.49 -15.67
N MET A 112 -8.76 -4.43 -14.73
CA MET A 112 -9.39 -4.24 -13.42
C MET A 112 -8.71 -3.11 -12.63
N MET A 113 -7.39 -3.02 -12.69
CA MET A 113 -6.64 -1.93 -12.07
C MET A 113 -6.95 -0.56 -12.69
N GLN A 114 -7.27 -0.48 -13.98
CA GLN A 114 -7.74 0.77 -14.59
C GLN A 114 -9.10 1.21 -14.03
N ILE A 115 -10.00 0.26 -13.75
CA ILE A 115 -11.30 0.53 -13.11
C ILE A 115 -11.09 1.03 -11.67
N ILE A 116 -10.23 0.37 -10.90
CA ILE A 116 -9.86 0.80 -9.53
C ILE A 116 -9.27 2.21 -9.56
N HIS A 117 -8.32 2.47 -10.45
CA HIS A 117 -7.71 3.79 -10.61
C HIS A 117 -8.73 4.86 -10.95
N ARG A 118 -9.73 4.55 -11.79
CA ARG A 118 -10.82 5.47 -12.10
C ARG A 118 -11.68 5.80 -10.87
N ILE A 119 -12.04 4.80 -10.07
CA ILE A 119 -12.78 5.00 -8.80
C ILE A 119 -11.96 5.90 -7.85
N MET A 120 -10.66 5.61 -7.73
CA MET A 120 -9.73 6.37 -6.91
C MET A 120 -9.66 7.84 -7.33
N ILE A 121 -9.50 8.13 -8.62
CA ILE A 121 -9.46 9.52 -9.12
C ILE A 121 -10.78 10.24 -8.87
N ILE A 122 -11.92 9.57 -9.02
CA ILE A 122 -13.23 10.20 -8.76
C ILE A 122 -13.36 10.61 -7.29
N HIS A 123 -12.80 9.85 -6.36
CA HIS A 123 -12.90 10.12 -4.93
C HIS A 123 -11.78 11.03 -4.38
N LEU A 124 -10.55 10.88 -4.88
CA LEU A 124 -9.37 11.54 -4.34
C LEU A 124 -8.83 12.65 -5.25
N GLY A 125 -9.37 12.80 -6.46
CA GLY A 125 -8.76 13.62 -7.50
C GLY A 125 -7.54 12.95 -8.12
N THR A 126 -6.95 13.60 -9.12
CA THR A 126 -5.76 13.08 -9.82
C THR A 126 -4.49 13.53 -9.09
N PRO A 127 -3.62 12.61 -8.65
CA PRO A 127 -2.33 12.99 -8.09
C PRO A 127 -1.51 13.81 -9.10
N PRO A 128 -0.82 14.87 -8.67
CA PRO A 128 -0.02 15.70 -9.56
C PRO A 128 1.24 14.94 -10.02
N THR A 129 1.56 15.03 -11.31
CA THR A 129 2.81 14.48 -11.86
C THR A 129 3.95 15.50 -11.86
N LYS A 130 3.61 16.80 -11.84
CA LYS A 130 4.52 17.94 -11.73
C LYS A 130 3.83 19.06 -10.96
N PHE A 131 4.59 19.82 -10.17
CA PHE A 131 4.10 20.98 -9.44
C PHE A 131 5.25 21.95 -9.15
N ASP A 132 4.93 23.23 -9.08
CA ASP A 132 5.85 24.25 -8.59
C ASP A 132 5.62 24.44 -7.08
N PHE A 133 6.70 24.54 -6.29
CA PHE A 133 6.60 24.71 -4.85
C PHE A 133 7.45 25.89 -4.38
N SER A 134 6.80 26.85 -3.73
CA SER A 134 7.44 28.00 -3.09
C SER A 134 6.96 28.12 -1.65
N VAL A 135 7.90 28.13 -0.70
CA VAL A 135 7.64 28.34 0.73
C VAL A 135 8.63 29.35 1.27
N HIS A 136 8.19 30.16 2.24
CA HIS A 136 9.08 31.03 3.00
C HIS A 136 9.36 30.36 4.34
N ASP A 137 10.62 30.25 4.75
CA ASP A 137 10.95 29.78 6.09
C ASP A 137 10.55 30.82 7.16
N LYS A 138 10.73 30.48 8.44
CA LYS A 138 10.36 31.36 9.56
C LYS A 138 11.19 32.66 9.63
N GLU A 139 12.35 32.72 8.97
CA GLU A 139 13.27 33.85 8.96
C GLU A 139 13.38 34.54 7.57
N LYS A 140 12.54 34.14 6.61
CA LYS A 140 12.63 34.49 5.17
C LYS A 140 13.96 34.12 4.50
N SER A 141 14.71 33.18 5.06
CA SER A 141 15.95 32.64 4.52
C SER A 141 15.69 31.41 3.63
N HIS A 142 16.68 31.02 2.84
CA HIS A 142 16.58 29.89 1.92
C HIS A 142 17.39 28.72 2.47
N VAL A 143 16.71 27.67 2.94
CA VAL A 143 17.35 26.41 3.34
C VAL A 143 17.41 25.48 2.12
N TYR A 144 18.63 25.06 1.76
CA TYR A 144 18.92 24.22 0.60
C TYR A 144 19.78 23.03 1.03
N PHE A 145 19.36 21.82 0.66
CA PHE A 145 20.12 20.60 0.84
C PHE A 145 20.58 20.12 -0.55
N PRO A 146 21.80 20.45 -0.99
CA PRO A 146 22.35 19.93 -2.24
C PRO A 146 22.72 18.45 -2.12
N ASP A 147 22.67 17.76 -3.26
CA ASP A 147 23.33 16.47 -3.50
C ASP A 147 22.91 15.29 -2.60
N LEU A 148 21.69 15.32 -2.04
CA LEU A 148 21.13 14.17 -1.35
C LEU A 148 20.58 13.14 -2.35
N THR A 149 21.13 11.93 -2.34
CA THR A 149 20.49 10.81 -3.03
C THR A 149 19.36 10.22 -2.17
N PRO A 150 18.32 9.64 -2.78
CA PRO A 150 17.26 8.94 -2.03
C PRO A 150 17.81 7.84 -1.11
N GLN A 151 18.93 7.22 -1.48
CA GLN A 151 19.60 6.20 -0.68
C GLN A 151 20.30 6.77 0.56
N GLU A 152 20.98 7.92 0.45
CA GLU A 152 21.63 8.59 1.59
C GLU A 152 20.60 9.14 2.57
N PHE A 153 19.49 9.70 2.07
CA PHE A 153 18.37 10.11 2.92
C PHE A 153 17.79 8.93 3.71
N TYR A 154 17.60 7.79 3.03
CA TYR A 154 17.07 6.57 3.63
C TYR A 154 18.03 5.98 4.69
N ALA A 155 19.34 5.89 4.40
CA ALA A 155 20.32 5.29 5.30
C ALA A 155 20.58 6.12 6.57
N GLU A 156 20.50 7.45 6.48
CA GLU A 156 20.84 8.34 7.59
C GLU A 156 19.63 8.75 8.46
N HIS A 157 18.40 8.55 7.99
CA HIS A 157 17.21 9.13 8.63
C HIS A 157 16.01 8.17 8.81
N VAL A 158 16.10 6.91 8.38
CA VAL A 158 14.98 5.95 8.46
C VAL A 158 15.35 4.80 9.40
N ASP A 159 14.69 4.76 10.56
CA ASP A 159 14.88 3.71 11.56
C ASP A 159 14.22 2.37 11.18
N VAL A 160 14.69 1.30 11.83
CA VAL A 160 14.15 -0.07 11.75
C VAL A 160 12.89 -0.24 12.61
N SER A 161 11.93 -1.07 12.19
CA SER A 161 10.72 -1.34 12.98
C SER A 161 11.01 -2.31 14.13
N ILE A 162 10.85 -1.86 15.37
CA ILE A 162 11.03 -2.65 16.60
C ILE A 162 9.65 -2.95 17.20
N VAL A 163 9.45 -4.18 17.71
CA VAL A 163 8.22 -4.61 18.37
C VAL A 163 8.54 -5.33 19.68
N ASN A 164 7.58 -5.36 20.59
CA ASN A 164 7.61 -6.26 21.75
C ASN A 164 6.52 -7.31 21.60
N ASP A 165 6.90 -8.55 21.30
CA ASP A 165 6.02 -9.70 21.27
C ASP A 165 6.54 -10.80 22.21
N PRO A 166 6.01 -10.88 23.45
CA PRO A 166 6.46 -11.85 24.45
C PRO A 166 6.07 -13.31 24.11
N ARG A 167 5.34 -13.55 23.02
CA ARG A 167 5.00 -14.91 22.54
C ARG A 167 6.13 -15.56 21.74
N HIS A 168 7.12 -14.77 21.33
CA HIS A 168 8.27 -15.21 20.55
C HIS A 168 9.55 -14.80 21.27
N ASP A 169 10.66 -15.50 21.02
CA ASP A 169 11.94 -15.12 21.61
C ASP A 169 12.39 -13.72 21.13
N TYR A 170 13.02 -12.97 22.02
CA TYR A 170 13.58 -11.65 21.71
C TYR A 170 14.86 -11.75 20.86
N ASN A 171 15.26 -10.64 20.25
CA ASN A 171 16.37 -10.51 19.28
C ASN A 171 16.18 -11.34 18.01
N LEU A 172 14.93 -11.71 17.69
CA LEU A 172 14.57 -12.38 16.44
C LEU A 172 13.94 -11.40 15.45
N THR A 173 14.20 -11.65 14.17
CA THR A 173 13.50 -10.97 13.08
C THR A 173 12.22 -11.73 12.72
N MET A 174 11.10 -11.02 12.68
CA MET A 174 9.78 -11.57 12.37
C MET A 174 9.18 -10.93 11.11
N THR A 175 8.31 -11.66 10.41
CA THR A 175 7.49 -11.17 9.29
C THR A 175 6.11 -11.83 9.34
N VAL A 176 5.11 -11.20 8.71
CA VAL A 176 3.76 -11.76 8.60
C VAL A 176 3.53 -12.10 7.13
N ASP A 177 3.21 -13.37 6.84
CA ASP A 177 2.97 -13.80 5.46
C ASP A 177 1.78 -13.03 4.86
N LYS A 178 1.92 -12.66 3.58
CA LYS A 178 0.93 -11.91 2.77
C LYS A 178 0.58 -10.50 3.30
N LEU A 179 1.23 -10.01 4.36
CA LEU A 179 1.11 -8.62 4.81
C LEU A 179 1.99 -7.71 3.95
N GLY A 180 1.36 -6.83 3.17
CA GLY A 180 2.03 -5.90 2.28
C GLY A 180 1.08 -5.03 1.47
N ASN A 181 1.64 -4.11 0.69
CA ASN A 181 0.90 -3.22 -0.22
C ASN A 181 1.50 -3.19 -1.63
N VAL A 182 2.82 -3.08 -1.79
CA VAL A 182 3.47 -2.98 -3.10
C VAL A 182 3.99 -4.35 -3.54
N VAL A 183 3.54 -4.83 -4.70
CA VAL A 183 4.01 -6.08 -5.30
C VAL A 183 5.49 -5.95 -5.67
N GLY A 184 6.32 -6.85 -5.14
CA GLY A 184 7.80 -6.80 -5.30
C GLY A 184 8.49 -5.76 -4.40
N GLY A 185 7.77 -5.07 -3.52
CA GLY A 185 8.33 -4.16 -2.54
C GLY A 185 9.00 -4.88 -1.35
N LYS A 186 9.52 -4.09 -0.41
CA LYS A 186 10.07 -4.59 0.86
C LYS A 186 8.98 -5.30 1.64
N ARG A 187 9.29 -6.49 2.16
CA ARG A 187 8.43 -7.20 3.10
C ARG A 187 8.44 -6.49 4.45
N VAL A 188 7.34 -6.59 5.18
CA VAL A 188 7.25 -6.11 6.56
C VAL A 188 8.18 -6.94 7.44
N PHE A 189 9.06 -6.28 8.18
CA PHE A 189 9.99 -6.92 9.10
C PHE A 189 9.94 -6.24 10.46
N TYR A 190 10.11 -7.04 11.50
CA TYR A 190 10.17 -6.56 12.88
C TYR A 190 11.39 -7.12 13.58
N ILE A 191 12.05 -6.32 14.40
CA ILE A 191 13.00 -6.80 15.41
C ILE A 191 12.25 -6.91 16.74
N ASN A 192 12.18 -8.11 17.32
CA ASN A 192 11.50 -8.33 18.60
C ASN A 192 12.43 -7.99 19.78
N ASP A 193 12.05 -7.06 20.65
CA ASP A 193 12.89 -6.57 21.76
C ASP A 193 12.05 -6.40 23.05
N PRO A 194 12.58 -6.70 24.27
CA PRO A 194 11.90 -6.43 25.52
C PRO A 194 11.56 -4.94 25.69
N ILE A 195 10.47 -4.67 26.42
CA ILE A 195 10.21 -3.34 26.97
C ILE A 195 11.18 -3.16 28.14
N GLU A 196 12.08 -2.18 28.06
CA GLU A 196 12.81 -1.74 29.24
C GLU A 196 11.82 -1.05 30.21
N ASP A 197 11.84 -1.44 31.48
CA ASP A 197 11.04 -0.82 32.53
C ASP A 197 11.60 0.60 32.78
N PRO A 198 10.78 1.67 32.75
CA PRO A 198 11.23 3.07 32.76
C PRO A 198 11.95 3.52 34.05
#